data_AF-A0A519Y5F3-F1
#
_entry.id   AF-A0A519Y5F3-F1
#
_cell.length_a   1.000
_cell.length_b   1.000
_cell.length_c   1.000
_cell.angle_alpha   90.00
_cell.angle_beta   90.00
_cell.angle_gamma   90.00
#
_symmetry.space_group_name_H-M   'P 1'
#
loop_
_entity.id
_entity.type
_entity.pdbx_description
1 polymer ?
#
loop_
_entity_poly.entity_id
_entity_poly.type
_entity_poly.pdbx_seq_one_letter_code
_entity_poly.pdbx_strand_id
1 'polypeptide(L)'
;GCIAVSGGLEVASDRLLKLIDKGVTVEQVARVTRNFTEAGIMVHAYLMYGYPTQTVQETVDSLEMVRQLFEVGILQSGFWHQFAMTAHSPVGMYPEKFGVIKETETIGTFANNDINYIDKTGIDHNKFSFGLKKSLFNFMHGICFDYELQDWFDFKIPRTKIPTDFIERAINEDNNFNTKPTAKVVWLGSNPDAEYFTKTKKGNSWEMASITFHDKKESFTIQTNKNEGEWLVSILEKIKVSGDKIYSFQEVKADFEFEMENFELFWYSKPINTLREFGLLVL
;
A
#
# COMPACT_ATOMS: atom_id res chain seq x y z
N GLY A 1 -21.79 9.37 7.78
CA GLY A 1 -22.65 9.94 6.73
C GLY A 1 -22.18 9.63 5.32
N CYS A 2 -20.87 9.42 5.09
CA CYS A 2 -20.39 8.85 3.83
C CYS A 2 -20.93 7.42 3.65
N ILE A 3 -21.42 7.09 2.45
CA ILE A 3 -21.98 5.76 2.11
C ILE A 3 -21.25 5.09 0.94
N ALA A 4 -20.51 5.87 0.13
CA ALA A 4 -19.72 5.36 -0.96
C ALA A 4 -18.56 6.31 -1.30
N VAL A 5 -17.46 5.75 -1.81
CA VAL A 5 -16.34 6.48 -2.40
C VAL A 5 -16.13 5.98 -3.82
N SER A 6 -15.64 6.87 -4.69
CA SER A 6 -15.16 6.49 -6.01
C SER A 6 -13.73 6.98 -6.14
N GLY A 7 -12.83 6.10 -6.57
CA GLY A 7 -11.42 6.40 -6.67
C GLY A 7 -10.84 5.82 -7.94
N GLY A 8 -9.86 6.53 -8.51
CA GLY A 8 -8.93 5.92 -9.45
C GLY A 8 -8.18 4.81 -8.72
N LEU A 9 -8.54 3.58 -9.02
CA LEU A 9 -7.81 2.42 -8.57
C LEU A 9 -6.85 2.13 -9.71
N GLU A 10 -5.69 2.79 -9.69
CA GLU A 10 -4.63 2.52 -10.66
C GLU A 10 -4.02 1.17 -10.33
N VAL A 11 -4.78 0.12 -10.57
CA VAL A 11 -4.32 -1.26 -10.52
C VAL A 11 -3.42 -1.44 -11.73
N ALA A 12 -2.23 -0.87 -11.62
CA ALA A 12 -1.23 -0.76 -12.65
C ALA A 12 0.10 -1.20 -12.04
N SER A 13 1.04 -1.61 -12.89
CA SER A 13 2.39 -1.94 -12.41
C SER A 13 3.00 -0.74 -11.69
N ASP A 14 3.93 -0.99 -10.75
CA ASP A 14 4.70 0.06 -10.09
C ASP A 14 5.37 1.02 -11.08
N ARG A 15 5.73 0.52 -12.28
CA ARG A 15 6.28 1.34 -13.35
C ARG A 15 5.26 2.37 -13.86
N LEU A 16 4.02 1.94 -14.12
CA LEU A 16 2.95 2.84 -14.56
C LEU A 16 2.54 3.81 -13.44
N LEU A 17 2.47 3.34 -12.19
CA LEU A 17 2.21 4.20 -11.03
C LEU A 17 3.27 5.30 -10.86
N LYS A 18 4.55 4.98 -11.07
CA LYS A 18 5.64 5.95 -11.10
C LYS A 18 5.54 6.93 -12.26
N LEU A 19 5.11 6.47 -13.45
CA LEU A 19 4.89 7.32 -14.61
C LEU A 19 3.71 8.29 -14.45
N ILE A 20 2.69 7.89 -13.68
CA ILE A 20 1.51 8.71 -13.37
C ILE A 20 1.78 9.66 -12.18
N ASP A 21 2.87 9.46 -11.44
CA ASP A 21 3.29 10.26 -10.28
C ASP A 21 2.27 10.29 -9.13
N LYS A 22 1.59 9.16 -8.89
CA LYS A 22 0.54 9.09 -7.87
C LYS A 22 1.01 8.76 -6.45
N GLY A 23 2.28 8.39 -6.28
CA GLY A 23 2.89 8.20 -4.95
C GLY A 23 2.21 7.14 -4.06
N VAL A 24 1.43 6.23 -4.64
CA VAL A 24 0.73 5.15 -3.94
C VAL A 24 1.10 3.78 -4.50
N THR A 25 1.10 2.75 -3.65
CA THR A 25 1.30 1.35 -4.06
C THR A 25 -0.02 0.58 -4.10
N VAL A 26 -0.05 -0.55 -4.80
CA VAL A 26 -1.25 -1.39 -4.90
C VAL A 26 -1.67 -1.92 -3.53
N GLU A 27 -0.71 -2.27 -2.67
CA GLU A 27 -0.98 -2.76 -1.32
C GLU A 27 -1.62 -1.68 -0.43
N GLN A 28 -1.16 -0.43 -0.55
CA GLN A 28 -1.79 0.69 0.15
C GLN A 28 -3.24 0.88 -0.31
N VAL A 29 -3.47 0.82 -1.61
CA VAL A 29 -4.80 0.91 -2.20
C VAL A 29 -5.72 -0.21 -1.71
N ALA A 30 -5.24 -1.46 -1.68
CA ALA A 30 -5.99 -2.61 -1.18
C ALA A 30 -6.39 -2.43 0.30
N ARG A 31 -5.46 -1.98 1.16
CA ARG A 31 -5.74 -1.72 2.59
C ARG A 31 -6.75 -0.60 2.80
N VAL A 32 -6.61 0.52 2.09
CA VAL A 32 -7.57 1.63 2.18
C VAL A 32 -8.97 1.19 1.74
N THR A 33 -9.02 0.41 0.67
CA THR A 33 -10.26 -0.14 0.10
C THR A 33 -10.93 -1.14 1.06
N ARG A 34 -10.15 -1.99 1.74
CA ARG A 34 -10.61 -2.83 2.85
C ARG A 34 -11.21 -1.97 3.98
N ASN A 35 -10.49 -0.95 4.44
CA ASN A 35 -10.95 -0.10 5.55
C ASN A 35 -12.28 0.61 5.23
N PHE A 36 -12.47 1.07 3.99
CA PHE A 36 -13.76 1.62 3.57
C PHE A 36 -14.86 0.57 3.61
N THR A 37 -14.61 -0.62 3.05
CA THR A 37 -15.57 -1.71 3.03
C THR A 37 -15.96 -2.17 4.44
N GLU A 38 -14.99 -2.33 5.35
CA GLU A 38 -15.25 -2.70 6.76
C GLU A 38 -16.04 -1.62 7.51
N ALA A 39 -15.88 -0.35 7.14
CA ALA A 39 -16.67 0.75 7.66
C ALA A 39 -18.09 0.84 7.05
N GLY A 40 -18.48 -0.11 6.19
CA GLY A 40 -19.76 -0.11 5.48
C GLY A 40 -19.87 0.93 4.36
N ILE A 41 -18.73 1.43 3.86
CA ILE A 41 -18.65 2.41 2.77
C ILE A 41 -18.31 1.67 1.49
N MET A 42 -19.19 1.77 0.49
CA MET A 42 -18.98 1.12 -0.81
C MET A 42 -17.85 1.78 -1.59
N VAL A 43 -17.04 0.98 -2.30
CA VAL A 43 -15.93 1.43 -3.12
C VAL A 43 -16.23 1.14 -4.59
N HIS A 44 -16.17 2.21 -5.40
CA HIS A 44 -16.21 2.16 -6.86
C HIS A 44 -14.83 2.45 -7.45
N ALA A 45 -14.31 1.53 -8.26
CA ALA A 45 -12.99 1.64 -8.89
C ALA A 45 -13.05 2.18 -10.33
N TYR A 46 -12.39 3.30 -10.58
CA TYR A 46 -12.02 3.72 -11.93
C TYR A 46 -10.70 3.07 -12.32
N LEU A 47 -10.77 2.13 -13.26
CA LEU A 47 -9.63 1.35 -13.74
C LEU A 47 -9.19 1.87 -15.10
N MET A 48 -7.89 1.88 -15.37
CA MET A 48 -7.35 2.40 -16.64
C MET A 48 -6.46 1.38 -17.33
N TYR A 49 -6.60 1.26 -18.66
CA TYR A 49 -5.71 0.47 -19.51
C TYR A 49 -5.37 1.22 -20.80
N GLY A 50 -4.35 0.77 -21.52
CA GLY A 50 -3.82 1.45 -22.71
C GLY A 50 -3.02 2.71 -22.43
N TYR A 51 -2.47 2.86 -21.22
CA TYR A 51 -1.59 4.00 -20.91
C TYR A 51 -0.35 3.98 -21.81
N PRO A 52 0.23 5.13 -22.21
CA PRO A 52 1.46 5.19 -22.97
C PRO A 52 2.54 4.22 -22.48
N THR A 53 3.08 3.42 -23.40
CA THR A 53 4.06 2.35 -23.16
C THR A 53 3.59 1.20 -22.28
N GLN A 54 2.30 1.06 -21.98
CA GLN A 54 1.78 -0.08 -21.26
C GLN A 54 1.98 -1.37 -22.08
N THR A 55 2.52 -2.39 -21.43
CA THR A 55 2.75 -3.69 -22.06
C THR A 55 1.52 -4.59 -21.93
N VAL A 56 1.47 -5.63 -22.76
CA VAL A 56 0.47 -6.70 -22.63
C VAL A 56 0.53 -7.35 -21.25
N GLN A 57 1.74 -7.60 -20.72
CA GLN A 57 1.93 -8.19 -19.40
C GLN A 57 1.29 -7.34 -18.32
N GLU A 58 1.53 -6.03 -18.32
CA GLU A 58 0.96 -5.12 -17.33
C GLU A 58 -0.56 -5.11 -17.39
N THR A 59 -1.15 -5.19 -18.59
CA THR A 59 -2.62 -5.29 -18.74
C THR A 59 -3.17 -6.58 -18.10
N VAL A 60 -2.48 -7.71 -18.30
CA VAL A 60 -2.89 -9.01 -17.72
C VAL A 60 -2.70 -9.03 -16.21
N ASP A 61 -1.58 -8.50 -15.71
CA ASP A 61 -1.30 -8.41 -14.28
C ASP A 61 -2.29 -7.49 -13.56
N SER A 62 -2.67 -6.38 -14.19
CA SER A 62 -3.73 -5.49 -13.70
C SER A 62 -5.07 -6.22 -13.58
N LEU A 63 -5.42 -7.06 -14.57
CA LEU A 63 -6.66 -7.85 -14.51
C LEU A 63 -6.64 -8.85 -13.34
N GLU A 64 -5.50 -9.51 -13.09
CA GLU A 64 -5.36 -10.45 -11.96
C GLU A 64 -5.54 -9.76 -10.62
N MET A 65 -4.92 -8.60 -10.42
CA MET A 65 -5.09 -7.83 -9.19
C MET A 65 -6.56 -7.38 -9.02
N VAL A 66 -7.23 -6.95 -10.08
CA VAL A 66 -8.66 -6.61 -10.04
C VAL A 66 -9.51 -7.83 -9.67
N ARG A 67 -9.23 -9.00 -10.25
CA ARG A 67 -9.89 -10.26 -9.88
C ARG A 67 -9.77 -10.51 -8.38
N GLN A 68 -8.56 -10.45 -7.83
CA GLN A 68 -8.30 -10.66 -6.40
C GLN A 68 -9.01 -9.62 -5.51
N LEU A 69 -9.04 -8.34 -5.89
CA LEU A 69 -9.74 -7.28 -5.13
C LEU A 69 -11.26 -7.53 -5.02
N PHE A 70 -11.89 -8.04 -6.08
CA PHE A 70 -13.30 -8.45 -6.05
C PHE A 70 -13.50 -9.77 -5.30
N GLU A 71 -12.60 -10.74 -5.46
CA GLU A 71 -12.65 -12.04 -4.81
C GLU A 71 -12.60 -11.91 -3.27
N VAL A 72 -11.76 -11.02 -2.74
CA VAL A 72 -11.72 -10.72 -1.29
C VAL A 72 -12.82 -9.76 -0.83
N GLY A 73 -13.68 -9.29 -1.75
CA GLY A 73 -14.90 -8.53 -1.42
C GLY A 73 -14.69 -7.07 -1.05
N ILE A 74 -13.51 -6.49 -1.30
CA ILE A 74 -13.19 -5.10 -0.92
C ILE A 74 -13.59 -4.07 -1.98
N LEU A 75 -13.98 -4.51 -3.18
CA LEU A 75 -14.60 -3.67 -4.21
C LEU A 75 -16.04 -4.07 -4.46
N GLN A 76 -16.93 -3.09 -4.63
CA GLN A 76 -18.35 -3.34 -4.93
C GLN A 76 -18.69 -3.04 -6.39
N SER A 77 -17.93 -2.17 -7.06
CA SER A 77 -18.13 -1.89 -8.48
C SER A 77 -16.87 -1.29 -9.10
N GLY A 78 -16.79 -1.32 -10.43
CA GLY A 78 -15.72 -0.63 -11.13
C GLY A 78 -16.00 -0.47 -12.62
N PHE A 79 -15.12 0.26 -13.30
CA PHE A 79 -15.22 0.50 -14.72
C PHE A 79 -13.83 0.63 -15.36
N TRP A 80 -13.60 -0.09 -16.46
CA TRP A 80 -12.40 0.06 -17.28
C TRP A 80 -12.56 1.19 -18.28
N HIS A 81 -11.68 2.18 -18.18
CA HIS A 81 -11.51 3.21 -19.19
C HIS A 81 -10.22 2.99 -19.96
N GLN A 82 -10.30 3.04 -21.29
CA GLN A 82 -9.11 3.12 -22.10
C GLN A 82 -8.53 4.52 -21.98
N PHE A 83 -7.23 4.64 -21.79
CA PHE A 83 -6.56 5.94 -21.73
C PHE A 83 -6.83 6.73 -23.01
N ALA A 84 -7.22 7.99 -22.82
CA ALA A 84 -7.33 8.98 -23.88
C ALA A 84 -6.35 10.12 -23.56
N MET A 85 -5.50 10.47 -24.53
CA MET A 85 -4.57 11.59 -24.37
C MET A 85 -5.34 12.88 -24.53
N THR A 86 -5.31 13.74 -23.52
CA THR A 86 -5.91 15.07 -23.58
C THR A 86 -4.84 16.15 -23.73
N ALA A 87 -5.13 17.21 -24.48
CA ALA A 87 -4.19 18.25 -24.89
C ALA A 87 -3.44 18.94 -23.74
N HIS A 88 -4.10 19.07 -22.58
CA HIS A 88 -3.56 19.76 -21.40
C HIS A 88 -3.05 18.79 -20.32
N SER A 89 -3.12 17.47 -20.55
CA SER A 89 -2.48 16.50 -19.65
C SER A 89 -0.94 16.55 -19.80
N PRO A 90 -0.17 16.11 -18.79
CA PRO A 90 1.29 15.97 -18.93
C PRO A 90 1.69 15.16 -20.17
N VAL A 91 0.92 14.11 -20.49
CA VAL A 91 1.14 13.28 -21.68
C VAL A 91 0.85 14.05 -22.98
N GLY A 92 -0.21 14.86 -23.00
CA GLY A 92 -0.51 15.73 -24.14
C GLY A 92 0.47 16.89 -24.31
N MET A 93 1.03 17.43 -23.23
CA MET A 93 2.00 18.53 -23.29
C MET A 93 3.42 18.05 -23.61
N TYR A 94 3.81 16.87 -23.14
CA TYR A 94 5.16 16.32 -23.25
C TYR A 94 5.16 14.84 -23.73
N PRO A 95 4.56 14.53 -24.88
CA PRO A 95 4.36 13.14 -25.35
C PRO A 95 5.67 12.35 -25.47
N GLU A 96 6.77 13.01 -25.80
CA GLU A 96 8.10 12.42 -25.93
C GLU A 96 8.61 11.79 -24.62
N LYS A 97 8.25 12.36 -23.46
CA LYS A 97 8.61 11.81 -22.14
C LYS A 97 7.91 10.50 -21.83
N PHE A 98 6.76 10.27 -22.47
CA PHE A 98 5.93 9.08 -22.28
C PHE A 98 6.04 8.11 -23.45
N GLY A 99 7.00 8.30 -24.36
CA GLY A 99 7.25 7.37 -25.47
C GLY A 99 6.17 7.35 -26.55
N VAL A 100 5.37 8.41 -26.67
CA VAL A 100 4.28 8.55 -27.65
C VAL A 100 4.54 9.73 -28.58
N ILE A 101 3.89 9.72 -29.75
CA ILE A 101 3.96 10.79 -30.76
C ILE A 101 2.54 11.21 -31.10
N LYS A 102 2.24 12.51 -31.07
CA LYS A 102 0.91 12.99 -31.52
C LYS A 102 0.76 12.77 -33.01
N GLU A 103 -0.42 12.33 -33.45
CA GLU A 103 -0.73 12.30 -34.88
C GLU A 103 -0.90 13.70 -35.47
N THR A 104 -1.31 14.66 -34.64
CA THR A 104 -1.52 16.05 -35.02
C THR A 104 -1.14 17.00 -33.88
N GLU A 105 -0.47 18.10 -34.22
CA GLU A 105 -0.20 19.21 -33.29
C GLU A 105 -1.40 20.16 -33.16
N THR A 106 -2.46 19.93 -33.93
CA THR A 106 -3.67 20.77 -33.90
C THR A 106 -4.45 20.46 -32.63
N ILE A 107 -4.54 21.43 -31.73
CA ILE A 107 -5.42 21.34 -30.56
C ILE A 107 -6.86 21.57 -31.05
N GLY A 108 -7.78 20.69 -30.64
CA GLY A 108 -9.18 20.80 -31.01
C GLY A 108 -9.86 22.05 -30.45
N THR A 109 -11.09 22.29 -30.88
CA THR A 109 -11.92 23.39 -30.39
C THR A 109 -12.27 23.22 -28.90
N PHE A 110 -12.80 24.25 -28.26
CA PHE A 110 -13.27 24.18 -26.88
C PHE A 110 -14.11 22.90 -26.61
N ALA A 111 -13.76 22.17 -25.54
CA ALA A 111 -14.31 20.86 -25.15
C ALA A 111 -13.99 19.68 -26.10
N ASN A 112 -13.10 19.84 -27.08
CA ASN A 112 -12.55 18.76 -27.90
C ASN A 112 -11.03 18.66 -27.67
N ASN A 113 -10.66 18.09 -26.52
CA ASN A 113 -9.27 18.06 -26.06
C ASN A 113 -8.55 16.76 -26.39
N ASP A 114 -9.23 15.76 -26.94
CA ASP A 114 -8.64 14.46 -27.22
C ASP A 114 -7.66 14.57 -28.39
N ILE A 115 -6.46 14.02 -28.20
CA ILE A 115 -5.40 14.00 -29.20
C ILE A 115 -5.12 12.55 -29.56
N ASN A 116 -5.24 12.23 -30.86
CA ASN A 116 -4.78 10.94 -31.35
C ASN A 116 -3.26 10.87 -31.28
N TYR A 117 -2.75 9.71 -30.92
CA TYR A 117 -1.32 9.49 -30.76
C TYR A 117 -0.92 8.08 -31.21
N ILE A 118 0.35 7.96 -31.58
CA ILE A 118 1.00 6.71 -31.91
C ILE A 118 1.87 6.31 -30.74
N ASP A 119 1.60 5.13 -30.19
CA ASP A 119 2.44 4.48 -29.18
C ASP A 119 3.59 3.72 -29.85
N LYS A 120 4.83 3.98 -29.43
CA LYS A 120 6.03 3.32 -29.97
C LYS A 120 6.04 1.81 -29.73
N THR A 121 5.26 1.30 -28.79
CA THR A 121 5.12 -0.15 -28.55
C THR A 121 4.40 -0.86 -29.69
N GLY A 122 3.58 -0.16 -30.49
CA GLY A 122 2.77 -0.75 -31.55
C GLY A 122 1.69 -1.72 -31.05
N ILE A 123 1.37 -1.71 -29.76
CA ILE A 123 0.36 -2.59 -29.17
C ILE A 123 -1.02 -1.99 -29.45
N ASP A 124 -1.88 -2.75 -30.14
CA ASP A 124 -3.30 -2.43 -30.21
C ASP A 124 -3.97 -2.79 -28.88
N HIS A 125 -4.24 -1.77 -28.06
CA HIS A 125 -4.91 -1.94 -26.77
C HIS A 125 -6.43 -2.19 -26.91
N ASN A 126 -7.04 -1.86 -28.06
CA ASN A 126 -8.49 -2.00 -28.24
C ASN A 126 -8.95 -3.46 -28.11
N LYS A 127 -8.11 -4.41 -28.54
CA LYS A 127 -8.40 -5.85 -28.45
C LYS A 127 -8.66 -6.33 -27.01
N PHE A 128 -8.14 -5.65 -25.99
CA PHE A 128 -8.34 -6.02 -24.59
C PHE A 128 -9.71 -5.56 -24.04
N SER A 129 -10.36 -4.58 -24.67
CA SER A 129 -11.56 -3.91 -24.13
C SER A 129 -12.67 -4.89 -23.78
N PHE A 130 -12.95 -5.84 -24.69
CA PHE A 130 -14.02 -6.81 -24.51
C PHE A 130 -13.74 -7.74 -23.32
N GLY A 131 -12.55 -8.34 -23.27
CA GLY A 131 -12.17 -9.26 -22.20
C GLY A 131 -12.14 -8.58 -20.82
N LEU A 132 -11.60 -7.36 -20.74
CA LEU A 132 -11.58 -6.57 -19.49
C LEU A 132 -12.98 -6.20 -19.00
N LYS A 133 -13.87 -5.76 -19.89
CA LYS A 133 -15.26 -5.44 -19.53
C LYS A 133 -16.05 -6.69 -19.13
N LYS A 134 -15.90 -7.78 -19.88
CA LYS A 134 -16.61 -9.03 -19.63
C LYS A 134 -16.19 -9.68 -18.31
N SER A 135 -14.89 -9.76 -18.04
CA SER A 135 -14.36 -10.28 -16.76
C SER A 135 -14.83 -9.43 -15.58
N LEU A 136 -14.65 -8.11 -15.64
CA LEU A 136 -15.08 -7.18 -14.58
C LEU A 136 -16.58 -7.28 -14.28
N PHE A 137 -17.42 -7.41 -15.32
CA PHE A 137 -18.85 -7.61 -15.14
C PHE A 137 -19.16 -8.86 -14.29
N ASN A 138 -18.47 -9.98 -14.55
CA ASN A 138 -18.65 -11.21 -13.78
C ASN A 138 -18.10 -11.09 -12.35
N PHE A 139 -16.95 -10.43 -12.18
CA PHE A 139 -16.36 -10.18 -10.87
C PHE A 139 -17.28 -9.31 -9.98
N MET A 140 -17.93 -8.29 -10.54
CA MET A 140 -18.92 -7.49 -9.83
C MET A 140 -20.15 -8.30 -9.36
N HIS A 141 -20.43 -9.45 -9.98
CA HIS A 141 -21.50 -10.36 -9.56
C HIS A 141 -20.99 -11.49 -8.65
N GLY A 142 -19.70 -11.49 -8.29
CA GLY A 142 -19.10 -12.50 -7.42
C GLY A 142 -18.93 -13.87 -8.07
N ILE A 143 -18.82 -13.94 -9.40
CA ILE A 143 -18.72 -15.20 -10.15
C ILE A 143 -17.49 -15.24 -11.07
N CYS A 144 -17.12 -16.46 -11.48
CA CYS A 144 -16.02 -16.75 -12.43
C CYS A 144 -14.62 -16.30 -11.94
N PHE A 145 -14.38 -16.27 -10.63
CA PHE A 145 -13.03 -16.04 -10.08
C PHE A 145 -12.07 -17.21 -10.31
N ASP A 146 -12.61 -18.40 -10.57
CA ASP A 146 -11.92 -19.66 -10.86
C ASP A 146 -11.53 -19.83 -12.34
N TYR A 147 -12.03 -18.96 -13.23
CA TYR A 147 -11.72 -19.01 -14.66
C TYR A 147 -10.28 -18.57 -14.91
N GLU A 148 -9.61 -19.21 -15.86
CA GLU A 148 -8.29 -18.75 -16.26
C GLU A 148 -8.41 -17.38 -16.95
N LEU A 149 -7.46 -16.47 -16.72
CA LEU A 149 -7.50 -15.15 -17.36
C LEU A 149 -7.54 -15.24 -18.89
N GLN A 150 -7.00 -16.32 -19.46
CA GLN A 150 -7.00 -16.60 -20.89
C GLN A 150 -8.42 -16.75 -21.46
N ASP A 151 -9.39 -17.20 -20.67
CA ASP A 151 -10.76 -17.47 -21.13
C ASP A 151 -11.55 -16.20 -21.44
N TRP A 152 -11.06 -15.03 -20.99
CA TRP A 152 -11.63 -13.73 -21.29
C TRP A 152 -11.19 -13.16 -22.63
N PHE A 153 -10.17 -13.73 -23.28
CA PHE A 153 -9.57 -13.22 -24.51
C PHE A 153 -9.55 -14.27 -25.61
N ASP A 154 -9.87 -13.85 -26.84
CA ASP A 154 -9.85 -14.67 -28.06
C ASP A 154 -8.47 -14.73 -28.73
N PHE A 155 -7.47 -14.06 -28.13
CA PHE A 155 -6.07 -14.11 -28.53
C PHE A 155 -5.20 -14.61 -27.37
N LYS A 156 -3.99 -15.08 -27.69
CA LYS A 156 -3.05 -15.56 -26.68
C LYS A 156 -2.58 -14.41 -25.78
N ILE A 157 -2.73 -14.59 -24.47
CA ILE A 157 -2.15 -13.70 -23.46
C ILE A 157 -0.97 -14.38 -22.76
N PRO A 158 0.00 -13.60 -22.23
CA PRO A 158 0.99 -14.13 -21.30
C PRO A 158 0.33 -14.59 -19.99
N ARG A 159 1.02 -15.45 -19.24
CA ARG A 159 0.60 -15.77 -17.87
C ARG A 159 0.83 -14.56 -16.97
N THR A 160 -0.05 -14.38 -15.99
CA THR A 160 0.17 -13.34 -14.98
C THR A 160 1.42 -13.64 -14.16
N LYS A 161 2.10 -12.59 -13.73
CA LYS A 161 3.22 -12.65 -12.78
C LYS A 161 2.78 -12.37 -11.34
N ILE A 162 1.51 -12.01 -11.14
CA ILE A 162 0.98 -11.66 -9.82
C ILE A 162 0.71 -12.95 -9.04
N PRO A 163 1.28 -13.10 -7.83
CA PRO A 163 0.94 -14.21 -6.95
C PRO A 163 -0.57 -14.23 -6.65
N THR A 164 -1.17 -15.41 -6.59
CA THR A 164 -2.62 -15.58 -6.35
C THR A 164 -3.09 -15.04 -5.01
N ASP A 165 -2.18 -14.90 -4.05
CA ASP A 165 -2.41 -14.40 -2.69
C ASP A 165 -1.97 -12.94 -2.50
N PHE A 166 -1.60 -12.22 -3.57
CA PHE A 166 -0.97 -10.90 -3.48
C PHE A 166 -1.83 -9.89 -2.71
N ILE A 167 -3.11 -9.75 -3.07
CA ILE A 167 -4.04 -8.83 -2.38
C ILE A 167 -4.37 -9.33 -0.98
N GLU A 168 -4.57 -10.64 -0.81
CA GLU A 168 -4.85 -11.23 0.51
C GLU A 168 -3.70 -10.94 1.49
N ARG A 169 -2.45 -11.14 1.06
CA ARG A 169 -1.27 -10.75 1.86
C ARG A 169 -1.25 -9.26 2.12
N ALA A 170 -1.48 -8.42 1.11
CA ALA A 170 -1.46 -6.97 1.27
C ALA A 170 -2.44 -6.42 2.31
N ILE A 171 -3.63 -7.06 2.45
CA ILE A 171 -4.66 -6.65 3.41
C ILE A 171 -4.52 -7.30 4.79
N ASN A 172 -3.82 -8.43 4.88
CA ASN A 172 -3.55 -9.15 6.13
C ASN A 172 -2.18 -8.79 6.75
N GLU A 173 -1.28 -8.17 5.99
CA GLU A 173 -0.04 -7.62 6.50
C GLU A 173 -0.33 -6.42 7.41
N ASP A 174 -0.41 -6.67 8.72
CA ASP A 174 -0.53 -5.65 9.78
C ASP A 174 0.73 -4.76 9.94
N ASN A 175 1.77 -5.00 9.13
CA ASN A 175 3.03 -4.27 9.19
C ASN A 175 2.93 -2.92 8.47
N ASN A 176 2.21 -1.99 9.08
CA ASN A 176 2.22 -0.60 8.65
C ASN A 176 3.59 0.04 8.94
N PHE A 177 4.61 -0.21 8.10
CA PHE A 177 5.87 0.56 8.09
C PHE A 177 5.69 2.04 7.71
N ASN A 178 4.46 2.57 7.78
CA ASN A 178 4.06 3.80 7.12
C ASN A 178 3.64 4.88 8.14
N THR A 179 4.35 4.94 9.26
CA THR A 179 4.26 6.09 10.18
C THR A 179 4.85 7.31 9.50
N LYS A 180 4.06 8.39 9.36
CA LYS A 180 4.54 9.65 8.79
C LYS A 180 5.77 10.13 9.59
N PRO A 181 6.86 10.59 8.93
CA PRO A 181 8.04 11.10 9.61
C PRO A 181 7.72 12.20 10.65
N THR A 182 6.71 13.01 10.37
CA THR A 182 6.25 14.12 11.22
C THR A 182 5.30 13.72 12.35
N ALA A 183 4.84 12.46 12.40
CA ALA A 183 3.92 11.98 13.42
C ALA A 183 4.54 12.14 14.82
N LYS A 184 3.75 12.55 15.80
CA LYS A 184 4.21 12.75 17.19
C LYS A 184 4.16 11.44 17.94
N VAL A 185 5.23 11.13 18.67
CA VAL A 185 5.32 9.90 19.47
C VAL A 185 5.25 10.28 20.95
N VAL A 186 4.30 9.69 21.68
CA VAL A 186 4.04 10.03 23.09
C VAL A 186 3.79 8.76 23.91
N TRP A 187 4.44 8.67 25.07
CA TRP A 187 4.21 7.62 26.06
C TRP A 187 3.34 8.14 27.22
N LEU A 188 2.21 7.48 27.46
CA LEU A 188 1.27 7.84 28.54
C LEU A 188 1.50 7.09 29.85
N GLY A 189 2.20 5.96 29.83
CA GLY A 189 2.35 5.09 30.98
C GLY A 189 3.44 5.52 31.97
N SER A 190 3.62 4.70 33.00
CA SER A 190 4.68 4.88 33.99
C SER A 190 6.04 4.46 33.45
N ASN A 191 7.08 4.74 34.24
CA ASN A 191 8.41 4.21 33.95
C ASN A 191 8.40 2.70 34.22
N PRO A 192 8.99 1.90 33.32
CA PRO A 192 9.07 0.47 33.51
C PRO A 192 10.23 0.06 34.42
N ASP A 193 10.13 -1.16 34.94
CA ASP A 193 11.24 -1.89 35.55
C ASP A 193 11.87 -2.82 34.50
N ALA A 194 13.20 -2.85 34.43
CA ALA A 194 13.94 -3.66 33.46
C ALA A 194 14.87 -4.67 34.14
N GLU A 195 14.74 -5.93 33.76
CA GLU A 195 15.62 -7.03 34.19
C GLU A 195 16.34 -7.64 33.00
N TYR A 196 17.64 -7.87 33.13
CA TYR A 196 18.48 -8.43 32.07
C TYR A 196 18.87 -9.87 32.37
N PHE A 197 18.75 -10.74 31.38
CA PHE A 197 19.05 -12.16 31.54
C PHE A 197 19.61 -12.78 30.27
N THR A 198 20.36 -13.87 30.42
CA THR A 198 20.89 -14.63 29.29
C THR A 198 20.01 -15.84 29.03
N LYS A 199 19.51 -15.97 27.80
CA LYS A 199 18.73 -17.13 27.36
C LYS A 199 19.62 -18.01 26.50
N THR A 200 19.75 -19.30 26.86
CA THR A 200 20.50 -20.27 26.06
C THR A 200 19.56 -21.32 25.47
N LYS A 201 19.61 -21.52 24.15
CA LYS A 201 18.82 -22.57 23.45
C LYS A 201 19.64 -23.14 22.30
N LYS A 202 19.75 -24.48 22.24
CA LYS A 202 20.50 -25.22 21.20
C LYS A 202 21.96 -24.73 21.02
N GLY A 203 22.65 -24.40 22.12
CA GLY A 203 24.06 -23.95 22.09
C GLY A 203 24.28 -22.47 21.77
N ASN A 204 23.23 -21.75 21.36
CA ASN A 204 23.29 -20.30 21.17
C ASN A 204 22.79 -19.58 22.44
N SER A 205 23.46 -18.50 22.81
CA SER A 205 23.10 -17.64 23.95
C SER A 205 22.78 -16.24 23.46
N TRP A 206 21.68 -15.66 23.96
CA TRP A 206 21.26 -14.30 23.67
C TRP A 206 21.08 -13.52 24.97
N GLU A 207 21.56 -12.28 25.01
CA GLU A 207 21.25 -11.34 26.08
C GLU A 207 19.89 -10.69 25.82
N MET A 208 18.98 -10.83 26.78
CA MET A 208 17.59 -10.40 26.69
C MET A 208 17.29 -9.37 27.79
N ALA A 209 16.31 -8.50 27.51
CA ALA A 209 15.69 -7.63 28.50
C ALA A 209 14.23 -8.04 28.71
N SER A 210 13.79 -8.08 29.97
CA SER A 210 12.38 -8.20 30.37
C SER A 210 11.96 -6.87 30.97
N ILE A 211 11.00 -6.20 30.33
CA ILE A 211 10.57 -4.85 30.71
C ILE A 211 9.13 -4.94 31.20
N THR A 212 8.93 -4.61 32.47
CA THR A 212 7.63 -4.72 33.15
C THR A 212 7.05 -3.34 33.39
N PHE A 213 5.79 -3.18 33.01
CA PHE A 213 5.02 -1.95 33.13
C PHE A 213 3.87 -2.13 34.10
N HIS A 214 3.62 -1.10 34.90
CA HIS A 214 2.58 -1.11 35.93
C HIS A 214 1.55 -0.01 35.64
N ASP A 215 0.32 -0.40 35.32
CA ASP A 215 -0.83 0.50 35.27
C ASP A 215 -1.72 0.31 36.51
N LYS A 216 -2.66 1.23 36.74
CA LYS A 216 -3.59 1.21 37.89
C LYS A 216 -4.47 -0.04 37.93
N LYS A 217 -4.67 -0.71 36.80
CA LYS A 217 -5.58 -1.86 36.66
C LYS A 217 -4.85 -3.18 36.46
N GLU A 218 -3.69 -3.17 35.80
CA GLU A 218 -2.96 -4.38 35.45
C GLU A 218 -1.47 -4.10 35.26
N SER A 219 -0.68 -5.16 35.11
CA SER A 219 0.73 -5.06 34.78
C SER A 219 1.03 -6.00 33.63
N PHE A 220 1.91 -5.58 32.72
CA PHE A 220 2.28 -6.36 31.56
C PHE A 220 3.79 -6.32 31.36
N THR A 221 4.32 -7.35 30.72
CA THR A 221 5.76 -7.50 30.48
C THR A 221 6.00 -7.75 29.01
N ILE A 222 6.97 -7.04 28.46
CA ILE A 222 7.48 -7.26 27.10
C ILE A 222 8.93 -7.75 27.17
N GLN A 223 9.34 -8.52 26.16
CA GLN A 223 10.70 -9.04 26.06
C GLN A 223 11.33 -8.62 24.74
N THR A 224 12.55 -8.12 24.81
CA THR A 224 13.36 -7.66 23.66
C THR A 224 14.79 -8.14 23.83
N ASN A 225 15.65 -7.93 22.83
CA ASN A 225 17.09 -8.08 23.06
C ASN A 225 17.56 -6.99 24.05
N LYS A 226 18.70 -7.22 24.70
CA LYS A 226 19.21 -6.32 25.75
C LYS A 226 19.39 -4.88 25.26
N ASN A 227 20.11 -4.66 24.16
CA ASN A 227 20.37 -3.31 23.63
C ASN A 227 19.07 -2.58 23.25
N GLU A 228 18.14 -3.27 22.59
CA GLU A 228 16.83 -2.72 22.25
C GLU A 228 16.03 -2.34 23.50
N GLY A 229 16.15 -3.14 24.57
CA GLY A 229 15.46 -2.90 25.83
C GLY A 229 16.03 -1.71 26.60
N GLU A 230 17.36 -1.60 26.67
CA GLU A 230 18.07 -0.47 27.26
C GLU A 230 17.69 0.85 26.54
N TRP A 231 17.68 0.82 25.20
CA TRP A 231 17.24 1.96 24.40
C TRP A 231 15.75 2.27 24.64
N LEU A 232 14.89 1.26 24.67
CA LEU A 232 13.45 1.46 24.86
C LEU A 232 13.13 2.13 26.19
N VAL A 233 13.79 1.73 27.28
CA VAL A 233 13.64 2.38 28.59
C VAL A 233 14.09 3.84 28.54
N SER A 234 15.22 4.11 27.87
CA SER A 234 15.76 5.47 27.71
C SER A 234 14.84 6.38 26.89
N ILE A 235 14.33 5.91 25.75
CA ILE A 235 13.46 6.72 24.88
C ILE A 235 12.11 6.99 25.52
N LEU A 236 11.53 6.02 26.25
CA LEU A 236 10.22 6.17 26.91
C LEU A 236 10.21 7.28 27.96
N GLU A 237 11.34 7.51 28.64
CA GLU A 237 11.51 8.65 29.54
C GLU A 237 11.49 9.98 28.79
N LYS A 238 12.15 10.05 27.62
CA LYS A 238 12.19 11.25 26.77
C LYS A 238 10.84 11.61 26.15
N ILE A 239 10.07 10.60 25.71
CA ILE A 239 8.79 10.80 24.98
C ILE A 239 7.56 10.77 25.90
N LYS A 240 7.76 10.80 27.21
CA LYS A 240 6.67 10.81 28.19
C LYS A 240 5.79 12.04 28.02
N VAL A 241 4.49 11.90 28.28
CA VAL A 241 3.51 13.00 28.17
C VAL A 241 3.85 14.22 29.04
N SER A 242 4.56 14.00 30.15
CA SER A 242 5.04 15.07 31.04
C SER A 242 6.36 15.70 30.60
N GLY A 243 6.93 15.27 29.46
CA GLY A 243 8.19 15.79 28.95
C GLY A 243 8.05 17.19 28.33
N ASP A 244 9.13 17.95 28.35
CA ASP A 244 9.16 19.34 27.84
C ASP A 244 9.09 19.42 26.30
N LYS A 245 9.48 18.33 25.61
CA LYS A 245 9.55 18.25 24.15
C LYS A 245 8.71 17.09 23.62
N ILE A 246 7.90 17.35 22.60
CA ILE A 246 7.19 16.32 21.84
C ILE A 246 8.05 15.89 20.65
N TYR A 247 8.49 14.63 20.66
CA TYR A 247 9.31 14.05 19.62
C TYR A 247 8.47 13.60 18.42
N SER A 248 9.02 13.78 17.22
CA SER A 248 8.49 13.19 16.00
C SER A 248 9.01 11.76 15.78
N PHE A 249 8.30 10.99 14.96
CA PHE A 249 8.69 9.65 14.57
C PHE A 249 10.08 9.62 13.93
N GLN A 250 10.39 10.62 13.09
CA GLN A 250 11.72 10.75 12.49
C GLN A 250 12.82 10.99 13.54
N GLU A 251 12.56 11.77 14.58
CA GLU A 251 13.53 12.00 15.65
C GLU A 251 13.73 10.75 16.51
N VAL A 252 12.64 10.04 16.85
CA VAL A 252 12.73 8.76 17.58
C VAL A 252 13.49 7.72 16.77
N LYS A 253 13.20 7.63 15.47
CA LYS A 253 13.91 6.76 14.54
C LYS A 253 15.41 7.10 14.50
N ALA A 254 15.76 8.38 14.36
CA ALA A 254 17.15 8.82 14.32
C ALA A 254 17.90 8.54 15.65
N ASP A 255 17.21 8.62 16.80
CA ASP A 255 17.78 8.28 18.11
C ASP A 255 18.08 6.78 18.21
N PHE A 256 17.21 5.90 17.70
CA PHE A 256 17.48 4.46 17.60
C PHE A 256 18.65 4.16 16.66
N GLU A 257 18.60 4.77 15.47
CA GLU A 257 19.58 4.56 14.39
C GLU A 257 20.97 5.12 14.70
N PHE A 258 21.11 5.88 15.79
CA PHE A 258 22.41 6.32 16.29
C PHE A 258 23.24 5.16 16.86
N GLU A 259 22.58 4.17 17.48
CA GLU A 259 23.26 3.05 18.17
C GLU A 259 22.97 1.68 17.54
N MET A 260 21.86 1.52 16.82
CA MET A 260 21.38 0.24 16.30
C MET A 260 20.78 0.35 14.89
N GLU A 261 20.88 -0.70 14.09
CA GLU A 261 20.27 -0.75 12.76
C GLU A 261 18.84 -1.35 12.79
N ASN A 262 18.06 -1.13 11.73
CA ASN A 262 16.74 -1.74 11.51
C ASN A 262 15.64 -1.30 12.51
N PHE A 263 15.52 0.01 12.74
CA PHE A 263 14.49 0.58 13.62
C PHE A 263 13.07 0.06 13.32
N GLU A 264 12.70 0.00 12.05
CA GLU A 264 11.38 -0.48 11.63
C GLU A 264 11.09 -1.90 12.10
N LEU A 265 12.06 -2.81 12.01
CA LEU A 265 11.87 -4.19 12.44
C LEU A 265 11.54 -4.26 13.94
N PHE A 266 12.20 -3.42 14.73
CA PHE A 266 11.94 -3.30 16.16
C PHE A 266 10.61 -2.58 16.46
N TRP A 267 10.37 -1.43 15.84
CA TRP A 267 9.24 -0.56 16.14
C TRP A 267 7.88 -1.17 15.79
N TYR A 268 7.83 -2.07 14.80
CA TYR A 268 6.61 -2.81 14.43
C TYR A 268 6.59 -4.24 14.98
N SER A 269 7.52 -4.58 15.86
CA SER A 269 7.54 -5.88 16.53
C SER A 269 6.36 -6.05 17.49
N LYS A 270 6.05 -7.31 17.81
CA LYS A 270 5.00 -7.67 18.78
C LYS A 270 5.17 -6.98 20.15
N PRO A 271 6.37 -6.91 20.76
CA PRO A 271 6.61 -6.14 21.99
C PRO A 271 6.12 -4.68 21.92
N ILE A 272 6.40 -3.97 20.83
CA ILE A 272 6.01 -2.56 20.69
C ILE A 272 4.52 -2.42 20.36
N ASN A 273 3.93 -3.37 19.63
CA ASN A 273 2.48 -3.42 19.44
C ASN A 273 1.74 -3.59 20.76
N THR A 274 2.20 -4.47 21.66
CA THR A 274 1.67 -4.53 23.02
C THR A 274 1.79 -3.16 23.69
N LEU A 275 2.95 -2.50 23.61
CA LEU A 275 3.12 -1.18 24.23
C LEU A 275 2.13 -0.11 23.69
N ARG A 276 1.72 -0.20 22.42
CA ARG A 276 0.69 0.68 21.83
C ARG A 276 -0.69 0.48 22.45
N GLU A 277 -1.06 -0.77 22.73
CA GLU A 277 -2.33 -1.10 23.42
C GLU A 277 -2.38 -0.47 24.83
N PHE A 278 -1.22 -0.26 25.44
CA PHE A 278 -1.06 0.25 26.81
C PHE A 278 -0.61 1.72 26.90
N GLY A 279 -0.65 2.47 25.79
CA GLY A 279 -0.50 3.94 25.83
C GLY A 279 0.71 4.52 25.11
N LEU A 280 1.40 3.76 24.24
CA LEU A 280 2.32 4.33 23.26
C LEU A 280 1.53 4.85 22.05
N LEU A 281 1.45 6.17 21.93
CA LEU A 281 0.71 6.84 20.89
C LEU A 281 1.63 7.34 19.77
N VAL A 282 1.14 7.24 18.54
CA VAL A 282 1.76 7.80 17.33
C VAL A 282 0.67 8.59 16.60
N LEU A 283 0.80 9.92 16.56
CA LEU A 283 -0.26 10.88 16.19
C LEU A 283 0.09 11.73 14.96
#